data_AF-A0A380C830-F1
#
_entry.id   AF-A0A380C830-F1
#
_cell.length_a   1.000
_cell.length_b   1.000
_cell.length_c   1.000
_cell.angle_alpha   90.00
_cell.angle_beta   90.00
_cell.angle_gamma   90.00
#
_symmetry.space_group_name_H-M   'P 1'
#
loop_
_entity.id
_entity.type
_entity.pdbx_description
1 polymer ?
#
loop_
_entity_poly.entity_id
_entity_poly.type
_entity_poly.pdbx_seq_one_letter_code
_entity_poly.pdbx_strand_id
1 'polypeptide(L)'
;MTKKLEMRVLLATVDKITGPLKKMRQASGITATQLKETQDRVKSLNKQSAQIDGYRKVSRSLGITANDLAKAQKEVKRLALEMQSSQAPAKALVKEYEQARAATVRLNTQHKNLTISQHRQREALRSAGIDTRNLSQHQRTLTADLSQANKQLDQQKRRLQQVSAQQKKLSAAQATYHKTKALQGNMAGAGATVAASGAAALYAGSQVLQPGLDFTAAQSKVQALTRLDKNDPQLIALRKQARELGASTSFTANDVSQGQSFLAMAGFDAKSIKQAMPGMLDLAKANDTDLAVTSDIASNILSGFGLAADQMNRLGDVLTATTTRANVDLTMLGETMKYVAPAARDLGVSVEEAAAMSGLLGNIGIQASQGGTVMRAMLNRLAGQTGPAADAIEYLGLKTKDSAGNLRAIPDILADVVKATKTMGNADRASILKTIFGEEAGTGVSELIKQQGDGAITSFTNVLRKSAGENARVAKTMADNAKGDIDTLKSAWEDVGIEIFEGNNGGIRSLSSKSPESLMVSVIG
;
A
#
# COMPACT_ATOMS: atom_id res chain seq x y z
N MET A 1 20.24 -16.23 4.86
CA MET A 1 19.72 -15.66 3.59
C MET A 1 19.79 -14.11 3.57
N THR A 2 20.80 -13.51 4.20
CA THR A 2 20.78 -12.09 4.62
C THR A 2 21.02 -11.07 3.51
N LYS A 3 21.94 -11.31 2.58
CA LYS A 3 22.30 -10.35 1.51
C LYS A 3 21.21 -10.02 0.47
N LYS A 4 20.03 -10.65 0.54
CA LYS A 4 18.87 -10.31 -0.32
C LYS A 4 17.99 -9.18 0.24
N LEU A 5 18.18 -8.79 1.51
CA LEU A 5 17.41 -7.72 2.17
C LEU A 5 18.07 -6.34 2.00
N GLU A 6 19.37 -6.23 2.25
CA GLU A 6 20.15 -4.98 2.15
C GLU A 6 20.01 -4.31 0.76
N MET A 7 20.01 -5.12 -0.31
CA MET A 7 19.87 -4.64 -1.69
C MET A 7 18.46 -4.13 -2.05
N ARG A 8 17.43 -4.37 -1.25
CA ARG A 8 16.09 -3.77 -1.46
C ARG A 8 16.01 -2.35 -0.90
N VAL A 9 16.67 -2.08 0.22
CA VAL A 9 16.68 -0.74 0.86
C VAL A 9 17.41 0.29 -0.02
N LEU A 10 18.44 -0.14 -0.75
CA LEU A 10 19.21 0.71 -1.68
C LEU A 10 18.52 1.05 -3.01
N LEU A 11 17.25 0.66 -3.22
CA LEU A 11 16.51 0.91 -4.47
C LEU A 11 15.48 2.05 -4.37
N ALA A 12 15.06 2.47 -3.17
CA ALA A 12 14.05 3.52 -2.98
C ALA A 12 14.61 4.96 -3.10
N THR A 13 15.93 5.14 -3.11
CA THR A 13 16.60 6.46 -3.09
C THR A 13 17.02 6.98 -4.47
N VAL A 14 16.77 6.24 -5.56
CA VAL A 14 17.44 6.47 -6.85
C VAL A 14 16.84 7.60 -7.69
N ASP A 15 15.51 7.74 -7.76
CA ASP A 15 14.89 8.76 -8.64
C ASP A 15 15.22 10.20 -8.22
N LYS A 16 15.41 10.44 -6.90
CA LYS A 16 15.88 11.72 -6.33
C LYS A 16 17.34 12.09 -6.67
N ILE A 17 18.11 11.21 -7.35
CA ILE A 17 19.52 11.44 -7.71
C ILE A 17 19.68 11.82 -9.21
N THR A 18 18.65 11.62 -10.03
CA THR A 18 18.73 11.83 -11.49
C THR A 18 18.81 13.31 -11.92
N GLY A 19 18.18 14.22 -11.18
CA GLY A 19 18.18 15.67 -11.45
C GLY A 19 19.58 16.32 -11.40
N PRO A 20 20.38 16.10 -10.33
CA PRO A 20 21.78 16.56 -10.26
C PRO A 20 22.70 15.93 -11.33
N LEU A 21 22.45 14.68 -11.71
CA LEU A 21 23.33 13.92 -12.62
C LEU A 21 23.43 14.52 -14.03
N LYS A 22 22.41 15.24 -14.50
CA LYS A 22 22.37 15.82 -15.86
C LYS A 22 23.47 16.88 -16.11
N LYS A 23 24.17 17.33 -15.05
CA LYS A 23 25.25 18.34 -15.10
C LYS A 23 26.67 17.79 -15.13
N MET A 24 26.94 16.60 -14.62
CA MET A 24 28.32 16.06 -14.48
C MET A 24 28.93 15.55 -15.79
N ARG A 25 28.49 16.08 -16.94
CA ARG A 25 28.80 15.61 -18.30
C ARG A 25 30.25 15.87 -18.76
N GLN A 26 30.97 16.81 -18.12
CA GLN A 26 32.38 17.14 -18.48
C GLN A 26 33.42 16.71 -17.44
N ALA A 27 33.03 16.25 -16.25
CA ALA A 27 33.97 15.96 -15.14
C ALA A 27 34.08 14.48 -14.74
N SER A 28 33.16 13.60 -15.19
CA SER A 28 33.03 12.24 -14.65
C SER A 28 33.26 11.10 -15.64
N GLY A 29 33.25 11.39 -16.95
CA GLY A 29 33.31 10.37 -18.01
C GLY A 29 32.11 9.41 -18.07
N ILE A 30 31.10 9.57 -17.21
CA ILE A 30 29.91 8.71 -17.12
C ILE A 30 28.67 9.58 -17.32
N THR A 31 27.87 9.24 -18.32
CA THR A 31 26.62 9.94 -18.60
C THR A 31 25.47 9.43 -17.72
N ALA A 32 24.48 10.29 -17.46
CA ALA A 32 23.23 9.88 -16.82
C ALA A 32 22.52 8.77 -17.62
N THR A 33 22.67 8.76 -18.95
CA THR A 33 22.15 7.72 -19.85
C THR A 33 22.79 6.36 -19.54
N GLN A 34 24.13 6.27 -19.48
CA GLN A 34 24.83 5.01 -19.17
C GLN A 34 24.50 4.46 -17.78
N LEU A 35 24.32 5.34 -16.78
CA LEU A 35 23.85 4.92 -15.46
C LEU A 35 22.42 4.36 -15.54
N LYS A 36 21.52 5.04 -16.26
CA LYS A 36 20.13 4.60 -16.47
C LYS A 36 20.05 3.28 -17.25
N GLU A 37 20.81 3.11 -18.32
CA GLU A 37 20.94 1.86 -19.08
C GLU A 37 21.40 0.70 -18.18
N THR A 38 22.39 0.95 -17.31
CA THR A 38 22.89 -0.05 -16.36
C THR A 38 21.82 -0.41 -15.32
N GLN A 39 21.06 0.57 -14.82
CA GLN A 39 19.93 0.36 -13.91
C GLN A 39 18.77 -0.40 -14.55
N ASP A 40 18.36 -0.01 -15.77
CA ASP A 40 17.28 -0.67 -16.51
C ASP A 40 17.68 -2.10 -16.93
N ARG A 41 18.96 -2.36 -17.24
CA ARG A 41 19.49 -3.72 -17.38
C ARG A 41 19.36 -4.52 -16.07
N VAL A 42 19.80 -3.98 -14.93
CA VAL A 42 19.64 -4.64 -13.62
C VAL A 42 18.16 -4.90 -13.30
N LYS A 43 17.26 -3.96 -13.61
CA LYS A 43 15.79 -4.08 -13.44
C LYS A 43 15.21 -5.22 -14.29
N SER A 44 15.63 -5.32 -15.56
CA SER A 44 15.21 -6.38 -16.48
C SER A 44 15.70 -7.77 -16.02
N LEU A 45 16.98 -7.90 -15.67
CA LEU A 45 17.56 -9.16 -15.19
C LEU A 45 16.90 -9.63 -13.86
N ASN A 46 16.55 -8.70 -12.96
CA ASN A 46 15.80 -9.04 -11.74
C ASN A 46 14.37 -9.54 -12.06
N LYS A 47 13.67 -8.92 -13.04
CA LYS A 47 12.34 -9.35 -13.49
C LYS A 47 12.40 -10.79 -14.03
N GLN A 48 13.35 -11.08 -14.92
CA GLN A 48 13.58 -12.42 -15.46
C GLN A 48 13.87 -13.43 -14.34
N SER A 49 14.72 -13.07 -13.37
CA SER A 49 15.08 -13.94 -12.25
C SER A 49 13.87 -14.31 -11.38
N ALA A 50 12.99 -13.33 -11.11
CA ALA A 50 11.73 -13.56 -10.40
C ALA A 50 10.75 -14.47 -11.17
N GLN A 51 10.71 -14.37 -12.51
CA GLN A 51 9.89 -15.26 -13.35
C GLN A 51 10.43 -16.71 -13.31
N ILE A 52 11.75 -16.90 -13.34
CA ILE A 52 12.38 -18.23 -13.22
C ILE A 52 12.14 -18.85 -11.82
N ASP A 53 12.32 -18.07 -10.75
CA ASP A 53 12.02 -18.52 -9.38
C ASP A 53 10.54 -18.88 -9.21
N GLY A 54 9.62 -18.14 -9.84
CA GLY A 54 8.18 -18.44 -9.88
C GLY A 54 7.87 -19.78 -10.55
N TYR A 55 8.37 -19.98 -11.78
CA TYR A 55 8.20 -21.22 -12.54
C TYR A 55 8.76 -22.46 -11.81
N ARG A 56 9.91 -22.30 -11.14
CA ARG A 56 10.51 -23.36 -10.32
C ARG A 56 9.67 -23.72 -9.11
N LYS A 57 9.11 -22.73 -8.40
CA LYS A 57 8.19 -22.98 -7.28
C LYS A 57 6.96 -23.76 -7.72
N VAL A 58 6.26 -23.31 -8.77
CA VAL A 58 5.05 -23.98 -9.26
C VAL A 58 5.36 -25.38 -9.79
N SER A 59 6.47 -25.55 -10.53
CA SER A 59 6.87 -26.88 -11.03
C SER A 59 7.22 -27.86 -9.89
N ARG A 60 7.86 -27.38 -8.81
CA ARG A 60 8.11 -28.20 -7.60
C ARG A 60 6.81 -28.56 -6.88
N SER A 61 5.91 -27.60 -6.68
CA SER A 61 4.60 -27.85 -6.08
C SER A 61 3.78 -28.85 -6.91
N LEU A 62 3.76 -28.70 -8.23
CA LEU A 62 3.05 -29.59 -9.15
C LEU A 62 3.54 -31.04 -9.04
N GLY A 63 4.86 -31.25 -8.95
CA GLY A 63 5.45 -32.58 -8.74
C GLY A 63 5.13 -33.19 -7.37
N ILE A 64 5.04 -32.39 -6.31
CA ILE A 64 4.60 -32.85 -4.98
C ILE A 64 3.12 -33.25 -5.04
N THR A 65 2.24 -32.34 -5.48
CA THR A 65 0.80 -32.59 -5.59
C THR A 65 0.48 -33.76 -6.53
N ALA A 66 1.25 -33.98 -7.60
CA ALA A 66 1.09 -35.16 -8.47
C ALA A 66 1.40 -36.48 -7.75
N ASN A 67 2.50 -36.53 -6.97
CA ASN A 67 2.85 -37.71 -6.16
C ASN A 67 1.80 -37.97 -5.08
N ASP A 68 1.32 -36.94 -4.39
CA ASP A 68 0.33 -37.08 -3.33
C ASP A 68 -1.06 -37.42 -3.87
N LEU A 69 -1.44 -36.89 -5.04
CA LEU A 69 -2.62 -37.33 -5.79
C LEU A 69 -2.52 -38.82 -6.17
N ALA A 70 -1.37 -39.29 -6.64
CA ALA A 70 -1.15 -40.70 -6.97
C ALA A 70 -1.23 -41.61 -5.73
N LYS A 71 -0.75 -41.16 -4.56
CA LYS A 71 -0.96 -41.87 -3.28
C LYS A 71 -2.44 -41.93 -2.90
N ALA A 72 -3.14 -40.79 -2.93
CA ALA A 72 -4.56 -40.72 -2.57
C ALA A 72 -5.44 -41.58 -3.49
N GLN A 73 -5.13 -41.62 -4.79
CA GLN A 73 -5.80 -42.51 -5.76
C GLN A 73 -5.53 -44.00 -5.48
N LYS A 74 -4.33 -44.38 -5.02
CA LYS A 74 -4.05 -45.76 -4.58
C LYS A 74 -4.84 -46.09 -3.31
N GLU A 75 -4.93 -45.17 -2.36
CA GLU A 75 -5.63 -45.39 -1.09
C GLU A 75 -7.16 -45.51 -1.28
N VAL A 76 -7.76 -44.66 -2.12
CA VAL A 76 -9.17 -44.80 -2.53
C VAL A 76 -9.44 -46.16 -3.19
N LYS A 77 -8.51 -46.67 -4.00
CA LYS A 77 -8.62 -48.02 -4.59
C LYS A 77 -8.48 -49.13 -3.54
N ARG A 78 -7.57 -48.99 -2.58
CA ARG A 78 -7.37 -49.93 -1.47
C ARG A 78 -8.64 -50.05 -0.64
N LEU A 79 -9.17 -48.91 -0.17
CA LEU A 79 -10.39 -48.82 0.62
C LEU A 79 -11.63 -49.31 -0.15
N ALA A 80 -11.72 -49.07 -1.47
CA ALA A 80 -12.81 -49.59 -2.30
C ALA A 80 -12.82 -51.13 -2.36
N LEU A 81 -11.66 -51.76 -2.54
CA LEU A 81 -11.54 -53.23 -2.56
C LEU A 81 -11.84 -53.83 -1.17
N GLU A 82 -11.37 -53.18 -0.11
CA GLU A 82 -11.64 -53.57 1.28
C GLU A 82 -13.15 -53.50 1.59
N MET A 83 -13.82 -52.41 1.21
CA MET A 83 -15.29 -52.29 1.29
C MET A 83 -16.02 -53.35 0.47
N GLN A 84 -15.56 -53.64 -0.75
CA GLN A 84 -16.18 -54.65 -1.63
C GLN A 84 -16.01 -56.09 -1.08
N SER A 85 -14.96 -56.34 -0.28
CA SER A 85 -14.72 -57.64 0.36
C SER A 85 -15.57 -57.88 1.62
N SER A 86 -16.26 -56.86 2.12
CA SER A 86 -17.06 -56.93 3.35
C SER A 86 -18.56 -56.97 3.06
N GLN A 87 -19.27 -57.98 3.60
CA GLN A 87 -20.73 -58.06 3.48
C GLN A 87 -21.47 -56.91 4.20
N ALA A 88 -20.83 -56.25 5.17
CA ALA A 88 -21.36 -55.09 5.87
C ALA A 88 -20.19 -54.17 6.31
N PRO A 89 -19.71 -53.26 5.44
CA PRO A 89 -18.55 -52.42 5.75
C PRO A 89 -18.80 -51.52 6.96
N ALA A 90 -17.89 -51.57 7.94
CA ALA A 90 -18.01 -50.83 9.18
C ALA A 90 -18.06 -49.30 8.94
N LYS A 91 -18.81 -48.58 9.79
CA LYS A 91 -19.00 -47.11 9.67
C LYS A 91 -17.68 -46.32 9.65
N ALA A 92 -16.61 -46.84 10.25
CA ALA A 92 -15.26 -46.27 10.17
C ALA A 92 -14.67 -46.35 8.74
N LEU A 93 -14.71 -47.54 8.12
CA LEU A 93 -14.19 -47.77 6.77
C LEU A 93 -14.90 -46.90 5.71
N VAL A 94 -16.22 -46.75 5.83
CA VAL A 94 -17.02 -45.86 4.95
C VAL A 94 -16.59 -44.39 5.12
N LYS A 95 -16.32 -43.95 6.35
CA LYS A 95 -15.84 -42.59 6.67
C LYS A 95 -14.43 -42.34 6.12
N GLU A 96 -13.53 -43.32 6.24
CA GLU A 96 -12.17 -43.25 5.70
C GLU A 96 -12.17 -43.20 4.17
N TYR A 97 -13.02 -44.01 3.52
CA TYR A 97 -13.21 -43.98 2.07
C TYR A 97 -13.64 -42.59 1.56
N GLU A 98 -14.67 -41.99 2.16
CA GLU A 98 -15.12 -40.65 1.76
C GLU A 98 -14.09 -39.55 2.10
N GLN A 99 -13.32 -39.70 3.18
CA GLN A 99 -12.20 -38.79 3.47
C GLN A 99 -11.08 -38.89 2.43
N ALA A 100 -10.69 -40.11 2.01
CA ALA A 100 -9.70 -40.34 0.97
C ALA A 100 -10.19 -39.86 -0.41
N ARG A 101 -11.48 -40.04 -0.71
CA ARG A 101 -12.15 -39.54 -1.92
C ARG A 101 -12.17 -38.01 -1.96
N ALA A 102 -12.57 -37.36 -0.86
CA ALA A 102 -12.53 -35.91 -0.73
C ALA A 102 -11.10 -35.34 -0.82
N ALA A 103 -10.11 -36.02 -0.23
CA ALA A 103 -8.70 -35.65 -0.38
C ALA A 103 -8.23 -35.75 -1.83
N THR A 104 -8.60 -36.83 -2.53
CA THR A 104 -8.32 -37.03 -3.97
C THR A 104 -8.92 -35.92 -4.83
N VAL A 105 -10.17 -35.50 -4.56
CA VAL A 105 -10.81 -34.38 -5.27
C VAL A 105 -10.07 -33.06 -5.02
N ARG A 106 -9.71 -32.75 -3.77
CA ARG A 106 -8.93 -31.54 -3.43
C ARG A 106 -7.57 -31.52 -4.15
N LEU A 107 -6.84 -32.63 -4.11
CA LEU A 107 -5.52 -32.78 -4.76
C LEU A 107 -5.62 -32.68 -6.29
N ASN A 108 -6.68 -33.23 -6.91
CA ASN A 108 -6.94 -33.10 -8.34
C ASN A 108 -7.19 -31.64 -8.75
N THR A 109 -8.01 -30.90 -8.00
CA THR A 109 -8.25 -29.47 -8.24
C THR A 109 -6.98 -28.63 -8.05
N GLN A 110 -6.19 -28.91 -7.01
CA GLN A 110 -4.87 -28.27 -6.82
C GLN A 110 -3.92 -28.56 -7.98
N HIS A 111 -3.85 -29.82 -8.44
CA HIS A 111 -3.01 -30.24 -9.56
C HIS A 111 -3.42 -29.51 -10.85
N LYS A 112 -4.72 -29.43 -11.19
CA LYS A 112 -5.22 -28.67 -12.34
C LYS A 112 -4.82 -27.19 -12.27
N ASN A 113 -5.01 -26.55 -11.12
CA ASN A 113 -4.67 -25.13 -10.92
C ASN A 113 -3.15 -24.88 -11.04
N LEU A 114 -2.33 -25.78 -10.50
CA LEU A 114 -0.87 -25.73 -10.64
C LEU A 114 -0.41 -25.93 -12.09
N THR A 115 -1.03 -26.83 -12.85
CA THR A 115 -0.76 -27.03 -14.29
C THR A 115 -1.10 -25.77 -15.11
N ILE A 116 -2.25 -25.14 -14.86
CA ILE A 116 -2.62 -23.87 -15.51
C ILE A 116 -1.61 -22.76 -15.17
N SER A 117 -1.21 -22.67 -13.90
CA SER A 117 -0.20 -21.71 -13.43
C SER A 117 1.17 -21.96 -14.09
N GLN A 118 1.61 -23.21 -14.17
CA GLN A 118 2.86 -23.60 -14.83
C GLN A 118 2.85 -23.23 -16.32
N HIS A 119 1.74 -23.47 -17.02
CA HIS A 119 1.61 -23.11 -18.43
C HIS A 119 1.70 -21.58 -18.63
N ARG A 120 0.98 -20.79 -17.82
CA ARG A 120 1.04 -19.32 -17.87
C ARG A 120 2.47 -18.81 -17.62
N GLN A 121 3.18 -19.39 -16.66
CA GLN A 121 4.57 -19.04 -16.36
C GLN A 121 5.55 -19.48 -17.44
N ARG A 122 5.32 -20.63 -18.11
CA ARG A 122 6.12 -21.07 -19.26
C ARG A 122 5.99 -20.10 -20.43
N GLU A 123 4.78 -19.68 -20.79
CA GLU A 123 4.60 -18.72 -21.88
C GLU A 123 5.16 -17.33 -21.53
N ALA A 124 5.08 -16.91 -20.26
CA ALA A 124 5.73 -15.69 -19.79
C ALA A 124 7.28 -15.75 -19.80
N LEU A 125 7.87 -16.93 -19.64
CA LEU A 125 9.32 -17.14 -19.83
C LEU A 125 9.70 -17.17 -21.30
N ARG A 126 8.89 -17.82 -22.15
CA ARG A 126 9.07 -17.83 -23.62
C ARG A 126 9.01 -16.42 -24.22
N SER A 127 8.05 -15.58 -23.81
CA SER A 127 7.98 -14.19 -24.24
C SER A 127 9.13 -13.31 -23.72
N ALA A 128 9.87 -13.78 -22.71
CA ALA A 128 11.10 -13.18 -22.23
C ALA A 128 12.38 -13.82 -22.83
N GLY A 129 12.26 -14.73 -23.80
CA GLY A 129 13.38 -15.39 -24.48
C GLY A 129 14.05 -16.53 -23.71
N ILE A 130 13.40 -17.06 -22.66
CA ILE A 130 13.98 -18.06 -21.75
C ILE A 130 13.36 -19.43 -22.01
N ASP A 131 14.13 -20.41 -22.55
CA ASP A 131 13.62 -21.78 -22.66
C ASP A 131 13.68 -22.51 -21.32
N THR A 132 12.50 -22.88 -20.83
CA THR A 132 12.29 -23.79 -19.70
C THR A 132 13.05 -25.12 -19.77
N ARG A 133 13.42 -25.63 -20.95
CA ARG A 133 14.30 -26.81 -21.09
C ARG A 133 15.71 -26.56 -20.57
N ASN A 134 16.26 -25.37 -20.87
CA ASN A 134 17.63 -24.96 -20.52
C ASN A 134 17.68 -24.03 -19.31
N LEU A 135 16.62 -24.01 -18.49
CA LEU A 135 16.42 -23.08 -17.37
C LEU A 135 17.57 -23.06 -16.35
N SER A 136 18.26 -24.19 -16.15
CA SER A 136 19.42 -24.26 -15.27
C SER A 136 20.66 -23.55 -15.85
N GLN A 137 20.82 -23.54 -17.18
CA GLN A 137 21.87 -22.76 -17.84
C GLN A 137 21.50 -21.28 -17.89
N HIS A 138 20.26 -20.93 -18.28
CA HIS A 138 19.80 -19.55 -18.26
C HIS A 138 19.93 -18.91 -16.86
N GLN A 139 19.61 -19.63 -15.78
CA GLN A 139 19.83 -19.10 -14.42
C GLN A 139 21.30 -18.84 -14.10
N ARG A 140 22.24 -19.68 -14.58
CA ARG A 140 23.68 -19.46 -14.38
C ARG A 140 24.15 -18.19 -15.11
N THR A 141 23.81 -18.06 -16.39
CA THR A 141 24.09 -16.86 -17.20
C THR A 141 23.48 -15.62 -16.55
N LEU A 142 22.19 -15.66 -16.20
CA LEU A 142 21.47 -14.56 -15.57
C LEU A 142 22.07 -14.14 -14.22
N THR A 143 22.58 -15.09 -13.43
CA THR A 143 23.26 -14.79 -12.16
C THR A 143 24.63 -14.15 -12.39
N ALA A 144 25.35 -14.55 -13.44
CA ALA A 144 26.61 -13.92 -13.84
C ALA A 144 26.38 -12.49 -14.40
N ASP A 145 25.43 -12.31 -15.32
CA ASP A 145 25.00 -11.02 -15.86
C ASP A 145 24.58 -10.05 -14.75
N LEU A 146 23.76 -10.51 -13.81
CA LEU A 146 23.28 -9.70 -12.69
C LEU A 146 24.42 -9.36 -11.71
N SER A 147 25.39 -10.27 -11.50
CA SER A 147 26.61 -9.97 -10.73
C SER A 147 27.49 -8.92 -11.42
N GLN A 148 27.68 -9.05 -12.74
CA GLN A 148 28.46 -8.11 -13.55
C GLN A 148 27.81 -6.73 -13.64
N ALA A 149 26.50 -6.66 -13.89
CA ALA A 149 25.76 -5.41 -13.98
C ALA A 149 25.70 -4.67 -12.63
N ASN A 150 25.57 -5.37 -11.50
CA ASN A 150 25.68 -4.75 -10.17
C ASN A 150 27.11 -4.23 -9.90
N LYS A 151 28.17 -4.99 -10.25
CA LYS A 151 29.56 -4.51 -10.14
C LYS A 151 29.80 -3.23 -10.97
N GLN A 152 29.27 -3.17 -12.20
CA GLN A 152 29.34 -1.98 -13.04
C GLN A 152 28.58 -0.81 -12.43
N LEU A 153 27.36 -1.04 -11.93
CA LEU A 153 26.53 -0.03 -11.27
C LEU A 153 27.21 0.55 -10.01
N ASP A 154 27.84 -0.29 -9.19
CA ASP A 154 28.55 0.16 -7.99
C ASP A 154 29.86 0.88 -8.32
N GLN A 155 30.58 0.50 -9.38
CA GLN A 155 31.72 1.26 -9.90
C GLN A 155 31.29 2.64 -10.42
N GLN A 156 30.17 2.73 -11.14
CA GLN A 156 29.59 4.00 -11.59
C GLN A 156 29.19 4.88 -10.39
N LYS A 157 28.45 4.33 -9.42
CA LYS A 157 28.07 5.04 -8.18
C LYS A 157 29.29 5.58 -7.43
N ARG A 158 30.34 4.77 -7.24
CA ARG A 158 31.57 5.18 -6.54
C ARG A 158 32.30 6.32 -7.25
N ARG A 159 32.43 6.26 -8.58
CA ARG A 159 33.01 7.36 -9.38
C ARG A 159 32.20 8.65 -9.25
N LEU A 160 30.86 8.57 -9.31
CA LEU A 160 29.98 9.72 -9.12
C LEU A 160 30.07 10.30 -7.70
N GLN A 161 30.23 9.46 -6.67
CA GLN A 161 30.50 9.90 -5.29
C GLN A 161 31.86 10.60 -5.16
N GLN A 162 32.91 10.10 -5.81
CA GLN A 162 34.24 10.72 -5.81
C GLN A 162 34.22 12.10 -6.48
N VAL A 163 33.60 12.22 -7.66
CA VAL A 163 33.41 13.50 -8.36
C VAL A 163 32.57 14.45 -7.52
N SER A 164 31.47 13.99 -6.91
CA SER A 164 30.64 14.82 -6.02
C SER A 164 31.42 15.30 -4.77
N ALA A 165 32.30 14.47 -4.21
CA ALA A 165 33.14 14.85 -3.06
C ALA A 165 34.21 15.89 -3.44
N GLN A 166 34.83 15.76 -4.63
CA GLN A 166 35.73 16.79 -5.17
C GLN A 166 34.97 18.08 -5.47
N GLN A 167 33.79 18.00 -6.10
CA GLN A 167 32.92 19.15 -6.38
C GLN A 167 32.54 19.89 -5.08
N LYS A 168 32.15 19.17 -4.02
CA LYS A 168 31.83 19.78 -2.72
C LYS A 168 33.03 20.50 -2.09
N LYS A 169 34.24 19.94 -2.17
CA LYS A 169 35.46 20.62 -1.72
C LYS A 169 35.77 21.88 -2.54
N LEU A 170 35.61 21.81 -3.87
CA LEU A 170 35.83 22.94 -4.76
C LEU A 170 34.81 24.07 -4.52
N SER A 171 33.53 23.75 -4.38
CA SER A 171 32.48 24.72 -4.08
C SER A 171 32.59 25.31 -2.68
N ALA A 172 33.10 24.56 -1.69
CA ALA A 172 33.43 25.12 -0.38
C ALA A 172 34.59 26.13 -0.46
N ALA A 173 35.64 25.82 -1.21
CA ALA A 173 36.74 26.76 -1.45
C ALA A 173 36.28 28.02 -2.21
N GLN A 174 35.41 27.86 -3.21
CA GLN A 174 34.77 28.97 -3.93
C GLN A 174 33.88 29.82 -3.01
N ALA A 175 33.09 29.21 -2.12
CA ALA A 175 32.26 29.96 -1.15
C ALA A 175 33.11 30.84 -0.22
N THR A 176 34.27 30.34 0.24
CA THR A 176 35.23 31.14 1.01
C THR A 176 35.84 32.27 0.19
N TYR A 177 36.22 32.01 -1.07
CA TYR A 177 36.77 33.01 -2.00
C TYR A 177 35.77 34.11 -2.39
N HIS A 178 34.48 33.76 -2.51
CA HIS A 178 33.42 34.75 -2.74
C HIS A 178 33.10 35.57 -1.50
N LYS A 179 33.19 35.01 -0.28
CA LYS A 179 33.06 35.78 0.97
C LYS A 179 34.13 36.86 1.11
N THR A 180 35.39 36.58 0.74
CA THR A 180 36.46 37.59 0.82
C THR A 180 36.32 38.68 -0.25
N LYS A 181 35.90 38.35 -1.48
CA LYS A 181 35.62 39.40 -2.49
C LYS A 181 34.37 40.23 -2.19
N ALA A 182 33.32 39.65 -1.61
CA ALA A 182 32.10 40.40 -1.26
C ALA A 182 32.36 41.50 -0.21
N LEU A 183 33.30 41.28 0.72
CA LEU A 183 33.70 42.26 1.73
C LEU A 183 34.51 43.45 1.17
N GLN A 184 35.04 43.35 -0.05
CA GLN A 184 35.85 44.40 -0.68
C GLN A 184 35.07 45.23 -1.72
N GLY A 185 33.84 44.83 -2.07
CA GLY A 185 33.03 45.46 -3.14
C GLY A 185 31.93 46.42 -2.67
N ASN A 186 31.57 46.43 -1.39
CA ASN A 186 30.36 47.11 -0.90
C ASN A 186 30.55 48.60 -0.58
N MET A 187 31.14 49.38 -1.50
CA MET A 187 31.25 50.84 -1.34
C MET A 187 31.16 51.67 -2.64
N ALA A 188 30.28 51.29 -3.58
CA ALA A 188 29.77 52.21 -4.62
C ALA A 188 28.48 51.68 -5.28
N GLY A 189 27.55 52.60 -5.58
CA GLY A 189 26.54 52.44 -6.63
C GLY A 189 25.28 51.61 -6.29
N ALA A 190 24.14 52.30 -6.15
CA ALA A 190 22.84 51.67 -6.34
C ALA A 190 22.55 51.52 -7.85
N GLY A 191 22.15 50.34 -8.31
CA GLY A 191 21.79 50.09 -9.70
C GLY A 191 21.50 48.61 -9.99
N ALA A 192 20.44 48.33 -10.75
CA ALA A 192 20.05 46.97 -11.09
C ALA A 192 20.61 46.55 -12.46
N THR A 193 21.53 45.59 -12.49
CA THR A 193 22.11 45.02 -13.73
C THR A 193 22.24 43.50 -13.67
N VAL A 194 21.15 42.79 -13.95
CA VAL A 194 21.14 41.33 -14.11
C VAL A 194 21.60 40.96 -15.53
N ALA A 195 22.91 40.91 -15.78
CA ALA A 195 23.46 40.55 -17.09
C ALA A 195 24.87 39.91 -17.04
N ALA A 196 24.94 38.57 -16.90
CA ALA A 196 26.14 37.79 -17.28
C ALA A 196 25.83 36.28 -17.44
N SER A 197 26.21 35.68 -18.58
CA SER A 197 26.23 34.23 -18.87
C SER A 197 24.89 33.45 -18.71
N GLY A 198 24.08 33.42 -19.78
CA GLY A 198 22.74 32.82 -19.77
C GLY A 198 22.65 31.33 -19.37
N ALA A 199 23.69 30.52 -19.61
CA ALA A 199 23.67 29.09 -19.28
C ALA A 199 23.70 28.81 -17.76
N ALA A 200 24.36 29.64 -16.97
CA ALA A 200 24.47 29.46 -15.52
C ALA A 200 23.19 29.94 -14.80
N ALA A 201 22.67 31.10 -15.20
CA ALA A 201 21.44 31.68 -14.65
C ALA A 201 20.23 30.75 -14.84
N LEU A 202 20.04 30.21 -16.05
CA LEU A 202 18.99 29.23 -16.34
C LEU A 202 19.07 28.00 -15.43
N TYR A 203 20.27 27.53 -15.06
CA TYR A 203 20.39 26.35 -14.21
C TYR A 203 20.22 26.65 -12.72
N ALA A 204 20.70 27.79 -12.21
CA ALA A 204 20.41 28.21 -10.84
C ALA A 204 18.89 28.37 -10.65
N GLY A 205 18.24 29.06 -11.59
CA GLY A 205 16.78 29.17 -11.66
C GLY A 205 16.10 27.80 -11.71
N SER A 206 16.59 26.86 -12.51
CA SER A 206 15.92 25.55 -12.68
C SER A 206 15.76 24.72 -11.41
N GLN A 207 16.53 24.94 -10.34
CA GLN A 207 16.36 24.21 -9.08
C GLN A 207 15.49 24.97 -8.07
N VAL A 208 15.45 26.30 -8.14
CA VAL A 208 14.52 27.13 -7.33
C VAL A 208 13.10 27.05 -7.88
N LEU A 209 12.96 26.99 -9.21
CA LEU A 209 11.67 26.97 -9.92
C LEU A 209 11.04 25.58 -10.02
N GLN A 210 11.80 24.50 -9.79
CA GLN A 210 11.28 23.13 -9.94
C GLN A 210 10.09 22.82 -8.99
N PRO A 211 10.13 23.14 -7.68
CA PRO A 211 8.97 22.93 -6.80
C PRO A 211 7.69 23.61 -7.32
N GLY A 212 7.80 24.83 -7.85
CA GLY A 212 6.68 25.56 -8.45
C GLY A 212 6.15 24.95 -9.76
N LEU A 213 7.03 24.38 -10.58
CA LEU A 213 6.64 23.63 -11.78
C LEU A 213 5.90 22.34 -11.42
N ASP A 214 6.49 21.52 -10.54
CA ASP A 214 5.94 20.23 -10.12
C ASP A 214 4.60 20.42 -9.37
N PHE A 215 4.53 21.40 -8.45
CA PHE A 215 3.28 21.81 -7.78
C PHE A 215 2.22 22.31 -8.75
N THR A 216 2.59 23.10 -9.77
CA THR A 216 1.63 23.59 -10.76
C THR A 216 1.11 22.46 -11.64
N ALA A 217 1.92 21.45 -11.96
CA ALA A 217 1.47 20.24 -12.65
C ALA A 217 0.53 19.40 -11.76
N ALA A 218 0.85 19.20 -10.48
CA ALA A 218 0.01 18.47 -9.53
C ALA A 218 -1.34 19.18 -9.31
N GLN A 219 -1.35 20.52 -9.20
CA GLN A 219 -2.58 21.30 -9.09
C GLN A 219 -3.42 21.29 -10.39
N SER A 220 -2.80 21.20 -11.57
CA SER A 220 -3.54 20.91 -12.81
C SER A 220 -4.20 19.53 -12.81
N LYS A 221 -3.60 18.53 -12.15
CA LYS A 221 -4.23 17.21 -11.93
C LYS A 221 -5.39 17.29 -10.95
N VAL A 222 -5.26 18.05 -9.85
CA VAL A 222 -6.37 18.33 -8.92
C VAL A 222 -7.54 18.97 -9.68
N GLN A 223 -7.28 20.03 -10.47
CA GLN A 223 -8.29 20.68 -11.31
C GLN A 223 -9.01 19.70 -12.24
N ALA A 224 -8.27 18.87 -12.98
CA ALA A 224 -8.83 17.94 -13.94
C ALA A 224 -9.72 16.85 -13.28
N LEU A 225 -9.43 16.48 -12.03
CA LEU A 225 -10.19 15.47 -11.29
C LEU A 225 -11.39 16.06 -10.55
N THR A 226 -11.28 17.26 -9.95
CA THR A 226 -12.42 17.97 -9.35
C THR A 226 -13.36 18.59 -10.39
N ARG A 227 -12.91 18.71 -11.66
CA ARG A 227 -13.64 19.29 -12.79
C ARG A 227 -14.01 20.76 -12.61
N LEU A 228 -13.28 21.47 -11.75
CA LEU A 228 -13.49 22.88 -11.48
C LEU A 228 -12.82 23.77 -12.52
N ASP A 229 -13.38 24.95 -12.74
CA ASP A 229 -12.76 25.97 -13.57
C ASP A 229 -11.48 26.50 -12.92
N LYS A 230 -10.54 26.97 -13.76
CA LYS A 230 -9.19 27.38 -13.32
C LYS A 230 -9.20 28.51 -12.28
N ASN A 231 -10.23 29.34 -12.32
CA ASN A 231 -10.41 30.50 -11.45
C ASN A 231 -11.47 30.24 -10.34
N ASP A 232 -11.93 29.00 -10.17
CA ASP A 232 -12.97 28.66 -9.20
C ASP A 232 -12.46 28.86 -7.74
N PRO A 233 -13.23 29.54 -6.86
CA PRO A 233 -12.82 29.79 -5.48
C PRO A 233 -12.52 28.51 -4.67
N GLN A 234 -13.17 27.39 -4.96
CA GLN A 234 -12.92 26.10 -4.31
C GLN A 234 -11.58 25.50 -4.78
N LEU A 235 -11.24 25.61 -6.06
CA LEU A 235 -9.93 25.18 -6.59
C LEU A 235 -8.80 26.02 -6.00
N ILE A 236 -9.00 27.35 -5.90
CA ILE A 236 -8.07 28.27 -5.24
C ILE A 236 -7.92 27.90 -3.74
N ALA A 237 -9.01 27.52 -3.07
CA ALA A 237 -8.97 27.06 -1.68
C ALA A 237 -8.23 25.72 -1.50
N LEU A 238 -8.30 24.80 -2.47
CA LEU A 238 -7.48 23.58 -2.48
C LEU A 238 -6.00 23.90 -2.71
N ARG A 239 -5.67 24.79 -3.66
CA ARG A 239 -4.27 25.24 -3.87
C ARG A 239 -3.70 25.86 -2.60
N LYS A 240 -4.48 26.73 -1.93
CA LYS A 240 -4.10 27.37 -0.66
C LYS A 240 -3.87 26.34 0.45
N GLN A 241 -4.78 25.37 0.61
CA GLN A 241 -4.59 24.28 1.57
C GLN A 241 -3.31 23.46 1.28
N ALA A 242 -3.00 23.21 0.01
CA ALA A 242 -1.82 22.43 -0.35
C ALA A 242 -0.52 23.17 0.01
N ARG A 243 -0.47 24.50 -0.16
CA ARG A 243 0.61 25.36 0.38
C ARG A 243 0.65 25.31 1.91
N GLU A 244 -0.49 25.56 2.58
CA GLU A 244 -0.60 25.64 4.05
C GLU A 244 -0.17 24.34 4.77
N LEU A 245 -0.68 23.19 4.34
CA LEU A 245 -0.29 21.89 4.88
C LEU A 245 1.12 21.48 4.41
N GLY A 246 1.54 21.94 3.22
CA GLY A 246 2.88 21.74 2.68
C GLY A 246 3.97 22.49 3.43
N ALA A 247 3.65 23.64 4.03
CA ALA A 247 4.57 24.41 4.85
C ALA A 247 4.53 24.03 6.34
N SER A 248 3.42 23.48 6.83
CA SER A 248 3.20 23.18 8.26
C SER A 248 3.33 21.71 8.67
N THR A 249 3.63 20.80 7.73
CA THR A 249 3.78 19.35 8.01
C THR A 249 5.05 18.77 7.38
N SER A 250 5.34 17.50 7.67
CA SER A 250 6.44 16.75 7.03
C SER A 250 6.15 16.33 5.58
N PHE A 251 4.99 16.68 5.01
CA PHE A 251 4.62 16.45 3.62
C PHE A 251 4.78 17.73 2.81
N THR A 252 5.21 17.62 1.55
CA THR A 252 5.39 18.79 0.68
C THR A 252 4.06 19.26 0.09
N ALA A 253 3.98 20.53 -0.35
CA ALA A 253 2.78 21.02 -1.04
C ALA A 253 2.42 20.20 -2.30
N ASN A 254 3.41 19.59 -2.94
CA ASN A 254 3.23 18.64 -4.04
C ASN A 254 2.67 17.28 -3.58
N ASP A 255 3.07 16.78 -2.40
CA ASP A 255 2.50 15.56 -1.82
C ASP A 255 1.04 15.79 -1.39
N VAL A 256 0.73 16.92 -0.75
CA VAL A 256 -0.65 17.30 -0.42
C VAL A 256 -1.50 17.44 -1.69
N SER A 257 -0.96 18.01 -2.77
CA SER A 257 -1.64 18.08 -4.08
C SER A 257 -1.91 16.70 -4.69
N GLN A 258 -1.04 15.71 -4.44
CA GLN A 258 -1.28 14.32 -4.84
C GLN A 258 -2.36 13.68 -3.96
N GLY A 259 -2.35 13.88 -2.64
CA GLY A 259 -3.44 13.48 -1.75
C GLY A 259 -4.80 14.04 -2.17
N GLN A 260 -4.87 15.34 -2.48
CA GLN A 260 -6.06 16.00 -3.04
C GLN A 260 -6.51 15.34 -4.34
N SER A 261 -5.56 14.96 -5.21
CA SER A 261 -5.86 14.22 -6.44
C SER A 261 -6.43 12.82 -6.18
N PHE A 262 -5.95 12.10 -5.17
CA PHE A 262 -6.47 10.76 -4.85
C PHE A 262 -7.88 10.82 -4.26
N LEU A 263 -8.17 11.79 -3.38
CA LEU A 263 -9.54 12.00 -2.89
C LEU A 263 -10.50 12.45 -4.01
N ALA A 264 -10.07 13.35 -4.91
CA ALA A 264 -10.86 13.72 -6.08
C ALA A 264 -11.16 12.51 -6.98
N MET A 265 -10.17 11.62 -7.18
CA MET A 265 -10.35 10.36 -7.92
C MET A 265 -11.31 9.38 -7.22
N ALA A 266 -11.37 9.41 -5.89
CA ALA A 266 -12.37 8.69 -5.08
C ALA A 266 -13.75 9.39 -5.04
N GLY A 267 -13.96 10.46 -5.81
CA GLY A 267 -15.25 11.14 -5.95
C GLY A 267 -15.54 12.23 -4.92
N PHE A 268 -14.56 12.66 -4.12
CA PHE A 268 -14.75 13.72 -3.14
C PHE A 268 -14.80 15.09 -3.85
N ASP A 269 -15.78 15.93 -3.50
CA ASP A 269 -15.80 17.34 -3.94
C ASP A 269 -14.72 18.19 -3.23
N ALA A 270 -14.46 19.41 -3.70
CA ALA A 270 -13.39 20.23 -3.14
C ALA A 270 -13.59 20.62 -1.66
N LYS A 271 -14.83 20.69 -1.18
CA LYS A 271 -15.13 20.89 0.25
C LYS A 271 -14.76 19.65 1.06
N SER A 272 -15.15 18.48 0.57
CA SER A 272 -14.91 17.15 1.13
C SER A 272 -13.41 16.84 1.19
N ILE A 273 -12.67 17.10 0.11
CA ILE A 273 -11.21 17.03 0.06
C ILE A 273 -10.61 17.94 1.14
N LYS A 274 -11.07 19.19 1.24
CA LYS A 274 -10.54 20.15 2.22
C LYS A 274 -10.76 19.71 3.66
N GLN A 275 -11.90 19.09 3.97
CA GLN A 275 -12.21 18.55 5.30
C GLN A 275 -11.41 17.27 5.62
N ALA A 276 -11.21 16.40 4.63
CA ALA A 276 -10.57 15.09 4.81
C ALA A 276 -9.02 15.13 4.79
N MET A 277 -8.40 16.13 4.17
CA MET A 277 -6.94 16.16 3.97
C MET A 277 -6.10 16.12 5.25
N PRO A 278 -6.41 16.89 6.33
CA PRO A 278 -5.59 16.86 7.55
C PRO A 278 -5.53 15.45 8.18
N GLY A 279 -6.68 14.82 8.39
CA GLY A 279 -6.75 13.45 8.91
C GLY A 279 -6.09 12.41 8.00
N MET A 280 -6.05 12.65 6.68
CA MET A 280 -5.31 11.78 5.75
C MET A 280 -3.79 11.90 5.91
N LEU A 281 -3.26 13.12 6.06
CA LEU A 281 -1.83 13.33 6.32
C LEU A 281 -1.43 12.73 7.68
N ASP A 282 -2.26 12.95 8.71
CA ASP A 282 -2.06 12.33 10.02
C ASP A 282 -2.10 10.80 9.93
N LEU A 283 -3.06 10.22 9.20
CA LEU A 283 -3.18 8.76 9.04
C LEU A 283 -1.96 8.15 8.34
N ALA A 284 -1.49 8.80 7.28
CA ALA A 284 -0.29 8.40 6.55
C ALA A 284 0.94 8.42 7.47
N LYS A 285 1.10 9.52 8.24
CA LYS A 285 2.24 9.74 9.14
C LYS A 285 2.22 8.85 10.38
N ALA A 286 1.05 8.58 10.95
CA ALA A 286 0.87 7.73 12.12
C ALA A 286 1.17 6.25 11.85
N ASN A 287 0.98 5.79 10.61
CA ASN A 287 1.16 4.39 10.20
C ASN A 287 2.43 4.15 9.36
N ASP A 288 3.28 5.18 9.19
CA ASP A 288 4.47 5.17 8.31
C ASP A 288 4.17 4.66 6.88
N THR A 289 3.08 5.19 6.30
CA THR A 289 2.54 4.76 5.00
C THR A 289 2.61 5.86 3.95
N ASP A 290 2.79 5.47 2.69
CA ASP A 290 2.77 6.40 1.55
C ASP A 290 1.37 7.03 1.39
N LEU A 291 1.32 8.32 1.10
CA LEU A 291 0.06 9.08 1.04
C LEU A 291 -0.89 8.58 -0.07
N ALA A 292 -0.39 8.01 -1.16
CA ALA A 292 -1.23 7.39 -2.19
C ALA A 292 -1.89 6.11 -1.68
N VAL A 293 -1.13 5.26 -1.00
CA VAL A 293 -1.60 4.00 -0.40
C VAL A 293 -2.60 4.29 0.73
N THR A 294 -2.29 5.28 1.57
CA THR A 294 -3.18 5.78 2.63
C THR A 294 -4.50 6.29 2.05
N SER A 295 -4.42 7.10 0.98
CA SER A 295 -5.59 7.68 0.32
C SER A 295 -6.49 6.62 -0.31
N ASP A 296 -5.93 5.63 -1.01
CA ASP A 296 -6.70 4.50 -1.55
C ASP A 296 -7.37 3.70 -0.43
N ILE A 297 -6.62 3.27 0.59
CA ILE A 297 -7.17 2.50 1.71
C ILE A 297 -8.29 3.26 2.41
N ALA A 298 -8.04 4.48 2.89
CA ALA A 298 -8.99 5.20 3.72
C ALA A 298 -10.21 5.69 2.92
N SER A 299 -10.07 6.09 1.65
CA SER A 299 -11.23 6.45 0.82
C SER A 299 -12.08 5.23 0.44
N ASN A 300 -11.47 4.07 0.15
CA ASN A 300 -12.19 2.82 -0.09
C ASN A 300 -12.94 2.35 1.17
N ILE A 301 -12.34 2.45 2.37
CA ILE A 301 -13.02 2.13 3.63
C ILE A 301 -14.18 3.09 3.88
N LEU A 302 -13.95 4.41 3.80
CA LEU A 302 -14.98 5.42 4.03
C LEU A 302 -16.20 5.19 3.12
N SER A 303 -15.96 4.99 1.83
CA SER A 303 -16.99 4.76 0.81
C SER A 303 -17.69 3.41 1.00
N GLY A 304 -16.94 2.37 1.37
CA GLY A 304 -17.47 1.03 1.65
C GLY A 304 -18.46 1.01 2.82
N PHE A 305 -18.16 1.72 3.91
CA PHE A 305 -19.08 1.92 5.03
C PHE A 305 -20.17 2.97 4.75
N GLY A 306 -20.09 3.72 3.64
CA GLY A 306 -21.04 4.78 3.30
C GLY A 306 -20.93 6.04 4.18
N LEU A 307 -19.75 6.27 4.77
CA LEU A 307 -19.48 7.41 5.65
C LEU A 307 -19.26 8.70 4.84
N ALA A 308 -19.69 9.83 5.39
CA ALA A 308 -19.45 11.16 4.81
C ALA A 308 -17.98 11.59 4.93
N ALA A 309 -17.52 12.49 4.05
CA ALA A 309 -16.12 12.92 4.01
C ALA A 309 -15.61 13.59 5.30
N ASP A 310 -16.49 14.24 6.08
CA ASP A 310 -16.15 14.79 7.39
C ASP A 310 -15.80 13.71 8.44
N GLN A 311 -16.23 12.47 8.23
CA GLN A 311 -15.88 11.32 9.07
C GLN A 311 -14.44 10.85 8.84
N MET A 312 -13.68 11.39 7.87
CA MET A 312 -12.30 10.95 7.61
C MET A 312 -11.40 11.06 8.85
N ASN A 313 -11.58 12.10 9.68
CA ASN A 313 -10.82 12.25 10.92
C ASN A 313 -11.14 11.12 11.91
N ARG A 314 -12.44 10.82 12.13
CA ARG A 314 -12.90 9.69 12.95
C ARG A 314 -12.43 8.35 12.37
N LEU A 315 -12.45 8.17 11.05
CA LEU A 315 -11.94 6.96 10.41
C LEU A 315 -10.43 6.80 10.66
N GLY A 316 -9.65 7.88 10.51
CA GLY A 316 -8.23 7.87 10.82
C GLY A 316 -7.95 7.56 12.29
N ASP A 317 -8.72 8.15 13.20
CA ASP A 317 -8.68 7.86 14.65
C ASP A 317 -8.94 6.38 14.95
N VAL A 318 -9.97 5.79 14.34
CA VAL A 318 -10.32 4.37 14.55
C VAL A 318 -9.27 3.43 13.94
N LEU A 319 -8.76 3.72 12.74
CA LEU A 319 -7.75 2.89 12.08
C LEU A 319 -6.41 2.95 12.83
N THR A 320 -5.91 4.15 13.15
CA THR A 320 -4.67 4.32 13.91
C THR A 320 -4.79 3.79 15.34
N ALA A 321 -5.94 3.95 16.01
CA ALA A 321 -6.14 3.34 17.32
C ALA A 321 -6.16 1.80 17.25
N THR A 322 -6.52 1.21 16.10
CA THR A 322 -6.49 -0.24 15.88
C THR A 322 -5.07 -0.74 15.61
N THR A 323 -4.33 -0.13 14.67
CA THR A 323 -2.95 -0.55 14.32
C THR A 323 -1.95 -0.36 15.47
N THR A 324 -2.19 0.63 16.34
CA THR A 324 -1.35 0.85 17.55
C THR A 324 -1.67 -0.08 18.73
N ARG A 325 -2.74 -0.90 18.66
CA ARG A 325 -3.22 -1.75 19.76
C ARG A 325 -3.42 -3.22 19.40
N ALA A 326 -3.28 -3.58 18.13
CA ALA A 326 -3.43 -4.94 17.64
C ALA A 326 -2.37 -5.25 16.57
N ASN A 327 -2.13 -6.54 16.35
CA ASN A 327 -1.18 -7.07 15.38
C ASN A 327 -1.74 -6.99 13.94
N VAL A 328 -1.94 -5.76 13.45
CA VAL A 328 -2.39 -5.41 12.10
C VAL A 328 -1.75 -4.08 11.66
N ASP A 329 -1.37 -3.96 10.39
CA ASP A 329 -1.00 -2.68 9.78
C ASP A 329 -2.18 -2.08 8.96
N LEU A 330 -2.03 -0.84 8.49
CA LEU A 330 -3.06 -0.13 7.73
C LEU A 330 -3.42 -0.85 6.41
N THR A 331 -2.46 -1.53 5.77
CA THR A 331 -2.68 -2.32 4.54
C THR A 331 -3.45 -3.61 4.86
N MET A 332 -3.14 -4.27 5.97
CA MET A 332 -3.93 -5.40 6.47
C MET A 332 -5.36 -4.98 6.80
N LEU A 333 -5.57 -3.82 7.43
CA LEU A 333 -6.91 -3.28 7.67
C LEU A 333 -7.63 -2.95 6.35
N GLY A 334 -6.95 -2.33 5.38
CA GLY A 334 -7.50 -2.07 4.04
C GLY A 334 -7.99 -3.34 3.35
N GLU A 335 -7.13 -4.36 3.22
CA GLU A 335 -7.50 -5.65 2.63
C GLU A 335 -8.54 -6.43 3.45
N THR A 336 -8.66 -6.17 4.75
CA THR A 336 -9.74 -6.73 5.59
C THR A 336 -11.08 -6.05 5.29
N MET A 337 -11.11 -4.73 5.42
CA MET A 337 -12.29 -3.88 5.27
C MET A 337 -12.91 -3.96 3.88
N LYS A 338 -12.08 -4.11 2.83
CA LYS A 338 -12.49 -4.36 1.45
C LYS A 338 -13.49 -5.51 1.26
N TYR A 339 -13.49 -6.51 2.15
CA TYR A 339 -14.48 -7.60 2.13
C TYR A 339 -15.66 -7.38 3.09
N VAL A 340 -15.42 -6.79 4.27
CA VAL A 340 -16.46 -6.67 5.31
C VAL A 340 -17.28 -5.39 5.21
N ALA A 341 -16.73 -4.27 4.73
CA ALA A 341 -17.37 -2.96 4.77
C ALA A 341 -18.75 -2.87 4.08
N PRO A 342 -18.97 -3.45 2.87
CA PRO A 342 -20.30 -3.41 2.25
C PRO A 342 -21.35 -4.18 3.07
N ALA A 343 -21.01 -5.41 3.51
CA ALA A 343 -21.91 -6.20 4.35
C ALA A 343 -22.12 -5.58 5.74
N ALA A 344 -21.11 -4.90 6.29
CA ALA A 344 -21.24 -4.16 7.54
C ALA A 344 -22.20 -2.97 7.40
N ARG A 345 -22.06 -2.18 6.32
CA ARG A 345 -22.97 -1.08 5.98
C ARG A 345 -24.42 -1.55 5.83
N ASP A 346 -24.65 -2.60 5.04
CA ASP A 346 -25.99 -3.13 4.78
C ASP A 346 -26.67 -3.71 6.04
N LEU A 347 -25.88 -4.03 7.08
CA LEU A 347 -26.34 -4.64 8.33
C LEU A 347 -26.16 -3.74 9.57
N GLY A 348 -25.84 -2.45 9.37
CA GLY A 348 -25.70 -1.46 10.44
C GLY A 348 -24.49 -1.61 11.36
N VAL A 349 -23.51 -2.46 11.02
CA VAL A 349 -22.31 -2.71 11.84
C VAL A 349 -21.32 -1.56 11.70
N SER A 350 -20.87 -1.01 12.81
CA SER A 350 -20.04 0.20 12.82
C SER A 350 -18.59 -0.08 12.42
N VAL A 351 -17.89 0.93 11.89
CA VAL A 351 -16.47 0.80 11.50
C VAL A 351 -15.58 0.47 12.70
N GLU A 352 -15.94 0.93 13.91
CA GLU A 352 -15.30 0.56 15.17
C GLU A 352 -15.46 -0.92 15.50
N GLU A 353 -16.65 -1.50 15.29
CA GLU A 353 -16.89 -2.92 15.55
C GLU A 353 -16.12 -3.79 14.55
N ALA A 354 -16.16 -3.42 13.27
CA ALA A 354 -15.38 -4.09 12.22
C ALA A 354 -13.87 -3.98 12.49
N ALA A 355 -13.37 -2.83 12.94
CA ALA A 355 -11.96 -2.61 13.23
C ALA A 355 -11.51 -3.35 14.50
N ALA A 356 -12.32 -3.36 15.56
CA ALA A 356 -12.06 -4.14 16.76
C ALA A 356 -11.98 -5.64 16.45
N MET A 357 -12.93 -6.17 15.67
CA MET A 357 -12.89 -7.57 15.22
C MET A 357 -11.69 -7.86 14.31
N SER A 358 -11.32 -6.93 13.42
CA SER A 358 -10.13 -7.04 12.56
C SER A 358 -8.84 -7.16 13.38
N GLY A 359 -8.67 -6.30 14.38
CA GLY A 359 -7.49 -6.31 15.25
C GLY A 359 -7.41 -7.57 16.12
N LEU A 360 -8.53 -8.00 16.70
CA LEU A 360 -8.57 -9.21 17.54
C LEU A 360 -8.31 -10.49 16.72
N LEU A 361 -8.79 -10.56 15.48
CA LEU A 361 -8.40 -11.63 14.53
C LEU A 361 -6.91 -11.54 14.15
N GLY A 362 -6.37 -10.33 13.95
CA GLY A 362 -4.95 -10.11 13.65
C GLY A 362 -4.01 -10.53 14.78
N ASN A 363 -4.44 -10.41 16.05
CA ASN A 363 -3.71 -10.90 17.22
C ASN A 363 -3.48 -12.42 17.21
N ILE A 364 -4.32 -13.19 16.51
CA ILE A 364 -4.11 -14.64 16.27
C ILE A 364 -3.64 -14.97 14.84
N GLY A 365 -3.22 -13.96 14.06
CA GLY A 365 -2.72 -14.13 12.70
C GLY A 365 -3.78 -14.26 11.60
N ILE A 366 -5.07 -14.11 11.91
CA ILE A 366 -6.15 -14.09 10.91
C ILE A 366 -6.28 -12.66 10.36
N GLN A 367 -5.37 -12.31 9.45
CA GLN A 367 -5.17 -10.94 8.95
C GLN A 367 -5.74 -10.74 7.53
N ALA A 368 -5.84 -9.48 7.10
CA ALA A 368 -6.14 -9.08 5.73
C ALA A 368 -7.38 -9.79 5.13
N SER A 369 -7.30 -10.24 3.87
CA SER A 369 -8.39 -10.89 3.15
C SER A 369 -8.92 -12.17 3.82
N GLN A 370 -8.14 -12.83 4.70
CA GLN A 370 -8.65 -13.95 5.50
C GLN A 370 -9.62 -13.45 6.58
N GLY A 371 -9.22 -12.44 7.37
CA GLY A 371 -10.10 -11.80 8.37
C GLY A 371 -11.34 -11.18 7.73
N GLY A 372 -11.18 -10.52 6.58
CA GLY A 372 -12.28 -9.95 5.81
C GLY A 372 -13.26 -11.01 5.30
N THR A 373 -12.76 -12.17 4.87
CA THR A 373 -13.60 -13.30 4.43
C THR A 373 -14.35 -13.92 5.62
N VAL A 374 -13.68 -14.15 6.75
CA VAL A 374 -14.27 -14.67 7.99
C VAL A 374 -15.40 -13.78 8.47
N MET A 375 -15.17 -12.46 8.59
CA MET A 375 -16.19 -11.53 9.07
C MET A 375 -17.36 -11.39 8.08
N ARG A 376 -17.10 -11.29 6.77
CA ARG A 376 -18.18 -11.25 5.78
C ARG A 376 -19.04 -12.52 5.81
N ALA A 377 -18.43 -13.69 5.98
CA ALA A 377 -19.17 -14.96 6.14
C ALA A 377 -20.03 -14.93 7.42
N MET A 378 -19.48 -14.47 8.53
CA MET A 378 -20.20 -14.31 9.79
C MET A 378 -21.40 -13.35 9.68
N LEU A 379 -21.19 -12.15 9.11
CA LEU A 379 -22.24 -11.15 8.93
C LEU A 379 -23.37 -11.66 8.04
N ASN A 380 -23.04 -12.22 6.87
CA ASN A 380 -24.02 -12.79 5.95
C ASN A 380 -24.82 -13.94 6.59
N ARG A 381 -24.17 -14.76 7.44
CA ARG A 381 -24.85 -15.80 8.21
C ARG A 381 -25.76 -15.22 9.28
N LEU A 382 -25.36 -14.18 10.00
CA LEU A 382 -26.20 -13.62 11.06
C LEU A 382 -27.44 -12.87 10.52
N ALA A 383 -27.33 -12.26 9.33
CA ALA A 383 -28.40 -11.54 8.65
C ALA A 383 -29.61 -12.42 8.25
N GLY A 384 -29.37 -13.67 7.87
CA GLY A 384 -30.40 -14.62 7.47
C GLY A 384 -29.91 -16.06 7.44
N GLN A 385 -30.67 -16.95 8.09
CA GLN A 385 -30.40 -18.39 8.12
C GLN A 385 -31.65 -19.17 7.72
N THR A 386 -31.44 -20.32 7.08
CA THR A 386 -32.49 -21.25 6.66
C THR A 386 -32.00 -22.69 6.83
N GLY A 387 -32.93 -23.61 7.10
CA GLY A 387 -32.59 -25.01 7.40
C GLY A 387 -31.69 -25.16 8.64
N PRO A 388 -30.74 -26.13 8.67
CA PRO A 388 -30.02 -26.54 9.88
C PRO A 388 -29.36 -25.42 10.72
N ALA A 389 -29.02 -24.30 10.09
CA ALA A 389 -28.42 -23.15 10.75
C ALA A 389 -29.47 -22.33 11.55
N ALA A 390 -30.68 -22.17 11.01
CA ALA A 390 -31.81 -21.60 11.72
C ALA A 390 -32.28 -22.54 12.85
N ASP A 391 -32.38 -23.84 12.58
CA ASP A 391 -32.75 -24.87 13.56
C ASP A 391 -31.77 -24.86 14.77
N ALA A 392 -30.47 -24.67 14.52
CA ALA A 392 -29.44 -24.55 15.55
C ALA A 392 -29.49 -23.21 16.33
N ILE A 393 -29.93 -22.12 15.70
CA ILE A 393 -30.20 -20.83 16.37
C ILE A 393 -31.40 -20.96 17.31
N GLU A 394 -32.48 -21.58 16.85
CA GLU A 394 -33.70 -21.79 17.65
C GLU A 394 -33.44 -22.74 18.82
N TYR A 395 -32.74 -23.85 18.59
CA TYR A 395 -32.31 -24.79 19.64
C TYR A 395 -31.47 -24.14 20.75
N LEU A 396 -30.60 -23.18 20.40
CA LEU A 396 -29.82 -22.40 21.38
C LEU A 396 -30.58 -21.18 21.95
N GLY A 397 -31.84 -20.95 21.55
CA GLY A 397 -32.64 -19.80 21.99
C GLY A 397 -32.10 -18.44 21.53
N LEU A 398 -31.28 -18.40 20.49
CA LEU A 398 -30.55 -17.22 20.05
C LEU A 398 -31.46 -16.28 19.24
N LYS A 399 -31.38 -14.98 19.53
CA LYS A 399 -32.05 -13.93 18.75
C LYS A 399 -31.00 -13.15 17.97
N THR A 400 -30.89 -13.33 16.65
CA THR A 400 -30.00 -12.50 15.83
C THR A 400 -30.62 -11.16 15.45
N LYS A 401 -31.95 -11.02 15.52
CA LYS A 401 -32.68 -9.83 15.10
C LYS A 401 -33.33 -9.07 16.25
N ASP A 402 -33.55 -7.78 16.03
CA ASP A 402 -34.34 -6.92 16.91
C ASP A 402 -35.86 -7.02 16.62
N SER A 403 -36.67 -6.23 17.30
CA SER A 403 -38.14 -6.19 17.11
C SER A 403 -38.60 -5.54 15.80
N ALA A 404 -37.72 -4.87 15.07
CA ALA A 404 -37.99 -4.30 13.75
C ALA A 404 -37.45 -5.19 12.59
N GLY A 405 -36.74 -6.27 12.91
CA GLY A 405 -36.15 -7.20 11.95
C GLY A 405 -34.72 -6.86 11.51
N ASN A 406 -34.11 -5.81 12.08
CA ASN A 406 -32.71 -5.47 11.86
C ASN A 406 -31.80 -6.49 12.54
N LEU A 407 -30.52 -6.52 12.16
CA LEU A 407 -29.52 -7.31 12.86
C LEU A 407 -29.18 -6.66 14.23
N ARG A 408 -29.14 -7.45 15.31
CA ARG A 408 -28.64 -6.99 16.62
C ARG A 408 -27.14 -6.71 16.57
N ALA A 409 -26.66 -5.89 17.50
CA ALA A 409 -25.23 -5.62 17.65
C ALA A 409 -24.43 -6.93 17.75
N ILE A 410 -23.39 -7.06 16.92
CA ILE A 410 -22.58 -8.29 16.82
C ILE A 410 -22.01 -8.73 18.18
N PRO A 411 -21.49 -7.84 19.06
CA PRO A 411 -21.02 -8.23 20.38
C PRO A 411 -22.12 -8.90 21.24
N ASP A 412 -23.37 -8.46 21.16
CA ASP A 412 -24.47 -9.03 21.93
C ASP A 412 -24.83 -10.44 21.43
N ILE A 413 -24.90 -10.62 20.11
CA ILE A 413 -25.18 -11.92 19.49
C ILE A 413 -24.07 -12.92 19.87
N LEU A 414 -22.80 -12.51 19.79
CA LEU A 414 -21.68 -13.37 20.14
C LEU A 414 -21.63 -13.67 21.66
N ALA A 415 -22.06 -12.75 22.52
CA ALA A 415 -22.20 -12.99 23.97
C ALA A 415 -23.35 -13.98 24.28
N ASP A 416 -24.50 -13.88 23.60
CA ASP A 416 -25.59 -14.85 23.71
C ASP A 416 -25.13 -16.25 23.25
N VAL A 417 -24.34 -16.33 22.17
CA VAL A 417 -23.70 -17.59 21.71
C VAL A 417 -22.75 -18.16 22.76
N VAL A 418 -21.93 -17.34 23.45
CA VAL A 418 -21.10 -17.80 24.56
C VAL A 418 -21.95 -18.36 25.69
N LYS A 419 -23.02 -17.64 26.08
CA LYS A 419 -23.92 -18.03 27.17
C LYS A 419 -24.63 -19.36 26.87
N ALA A 420 -25.21 -19.50 25.68
CA ALA A 420 -25.94 -20.69 25.27
C ALA A 420 -25.04 -21.93 25.09
N THR A 421 -23.78 -21.73 24.68
CA THR A 421 -22.82 -22.84 24.47
C THR A 421 -21.93 -23.16 25.68
N LYS A 422 -22.10 -22.46 26.82
CA LYS A 422 -21.18 -22.54 27.99
C LYS A 422 -21.05 -23.94 28.61
N THR A 423 -22.11 -24.74 28.57
CA THR A 423 -22.17 -26.09 29.17
C THR A 423 -21.91 -27.22 28.16
N MET A 424 -21.69 -26.91 26.88
CA MET A 424 -21.53 -27.91 25.83
C MET A 424 -20.11 -28.51 25.81
N GLY A 425 -20.01 -29.79 25.44
CA GLY A 425 -18.72 -30.42 25.15
C GLY A 425 -17.99 -29.72 24.00
N ASN A 426 -16.66 -29.79 23.98
CA ASN A 426 -15.83 -29.10 22.98
C ASN A 426 -16.17 -29.50 21.53
N ALA A 427 -16.45 -30.78 21.30
CA ALA A 427 -16.86 -31.31 20.00
C ALA A 427 -18.27 -30.82 19.59
N ASP A 428 -19.24 -30.86 20.50
CA ASP A 428 -20.62 -30.43 20.25
C ASP A 428 -20.69 -28.92 20.00
N ARG A 429 -19.94 -28.15 20.79
CA ARG A 429 -19.76 -26.70 20.61
C ARG A 429 -19.13 -26.39 19.25
N ALA A 430 -18.06 -27.07 18.87
CA ALA A 430 -17.45 -26.90 17.55
C ALA A 430 -18.43 -27.27 16.41
N SER A 431 -19.23 -28.33 16.60
CA SER A 431 -20.24 -28.79 15.65
C SER A 431 -21.35 -27.75 15.44
N ILE A 432 -21.97 -27.25 16.52
CA ILE A 432 -23.10 -26.32 16.41
C ILE A 432 -22.66 -24.94 15.91
N LEU A 433 -21.47 -24.46 16.31
CA LEU A 433 -20.90 -23.21 15.77
C LEU A 433 -20.59 -23.33 14.27
N LYS A 434 -20.07 -24.48 13.82
CA LYS A 434 -19.89 -24.79 12.40
C LYS A 434 -21.22 -24.83 11.64
N THR A 435 -22.31 -25.30 12.24
CA THR A 435 -23.64 -25.28 11.61
C THR A 435 -24.18 -23.85 11.44
N ILE A 436 -24.07 -23.02 12.48
CA ILE A 436 -24.57 -21.63 12.48
C ILE A 436 -23.73 -20.71 11.58
N PHE A 437 -22.40 -20.80 11.63
CA PHE A 437 -21.49 -19.86 10.97
C PHE A 437 -20.82 -20.43 9.69
N GLY A 438 -20.87 -21.74 9.47
CA GLY A 438 -20.32 -22.42 8.30
C GLY A 438 -18.88 -22.93 8.48
N GLU A 439 -18.53 -23.96 7.69
CA GLU A 439 -17.24 -24.66 7.70
C GLU A 439 -16.03 -23.71 7.58
N GLU A 440 -16.06 -22.79 6.61
CA GLU A 440 -14.94 -21.87 6.30
C GLU A 440 -14.72 -20.80 7.37
N ALA A 441 -15.74 -20.51 8.17
CA ALA A 441 -15.69 -19.52 9.24
C ALA A 441 -15.20 -20.11 10.58
N GLY A 442 -15.11 -21.44 10.67
CA GLY A 442 -15.10 -22.19 11.93
C GLY A 442 -14.00 -21.82 12.93
N THR A 443 -12.79 -21.45 12.49
CA THR A 443 -11.70 -21.05 13.39
C THR A 443 -11.80 -19.57 13.80
N GLY A 444 -11.92 -18.67 12.83
CA GLY A 444 -11.93 -17.23 13.08
C GLY A 444 -13.18 -16.75 13.84
N VAL A 445 -14.37 -17.28 13.53
CA VAL A 445 -15.58 -16.94 14.29
C VAL A 445 -15.56 -17.59 15.67
N SER A 446 -15.01 -18.79 15.84
CA SER A 446 -14.82 -19.38 17.19
C SER A 446 -13.90 -18.54 18.06
N GLU A 447 -12.86 -17.91 17.49
CA GLU A 447 -12.04 -16.96 18.24
C GLU A 447 -12.81 -15.66 18.54
N LEU A 448 -13.57 -15.08 17.61
CA LEU A 448 -14.40 -13.90 17.92
C LEU A 448 -15.43 -14.18 19.03
N ILE A 449 -16.06 -15.36 19.02
CA ILE A 449 -16.95 -15.82 20.10
C ILE A 449 -16.19 -15.91 21.42
N LYS A 450 -14.99 -16.51 21.43
CA LYS A 450 -14.13 -16.60 22.63
C LYS A 450 -13.74 -15.21 23.15
N GLN A 451 -13.23 -14.33 22.28
CA GLN A 451 -12.85 -12.96 22.59
C GLN A 451 -14.03 -12.16 23.17
N GLN A 452 -15.25 -12.33 22.68
CA GLN A 452 -16.44 -11.69 23.28
C GLN A 452 -16.91 -12.36 24.57
N GLY A 453 -16.60 -13.65 24.79
CA GLY A 453 -16.75 -14.30 26.10
C GLY A 453 -15.87 -13.65 27.18
N ASP A 454 -14.68 -13.20 26.79
CA ASP A 454 -13.77 -12.38 27.60
C ASP A 454 -14.11 -10.86 27.55
N GLY A 455 -15.20 -10.48 26.86
CA GLY A 455 -15.65 -9.09 26.67
C GLY A 455 -14.77 -8.23 25.75
N ALA A 456 -13.74 -8.80 25.11
CA ALA A 456 -12.71 -8.07 24.41
C ALA A 456 -13.21 -7.29 23.17
N ILE A 457 -14.17 -7.84 22.39
CA ILE A 457 -14.74 -7.10 21.25
C ILE A 457 -15.45 -5.84 21.76
N THR A 458 -16.28 -5.97 22.80
CA THR A 458 -17.01 -4.83 23.41
C THR A 458 -16.05 -3.80 24.00
N SER A 459 -15.05 -4.26 24.75
CA SER A 459 -14.02 -3.40 25.36
C SER A 459 -13.23 -2.63 24.31
N PHE A 460 -12.70 -3.30 23.29
CA PHE A 460 -11.91 -2.66 22.24
C PHE A 460 -12.76 -1.74 21.35
N THR A 461 -13.99 -2.13 21.01
CA THR A 461 -14.94 -1.24 20.32
C THR A 461 -15.17 0.04 21.12
N ASN A 462 -15.28 -0.03 22.44
CA ASN A 462 -15.44 1.15 23.30
C ASN A 462 -14.17 2.00 23.44
N VAL A 463 -12.98 1.42 23.23
CA VAL A 463 -11.72 2.18 23.08
C VAL A 463 -11.69 2.91 21.74
N LEU A 464 -12.06 2.25 20.64
CA LEU A 464 -12.11 2.85 19.29
C LEU A 464 -13.19 3.95 19.20
N ARG A 465 -14.36 3.77 19.82
CA ARG A 465 -15.40 4.82 19.94
C ARG A 465 -14.94 6.03 20.77
N LYS A 466 -13.82 5.92 21.50
CA LYS A 466 -13.23 6.99 22.33
C LYS A 466 -11.86 7.46 21.83
N SER A 467 -11.42 7.03 20.64
CA SER A 467 -10.10 7.36 20.10
C SER A 467 -10.00 8.72 19.40
N ALA A 468 -10.91 9.66 19.70
CA ALA A 468 -10.91 10.98 19.08
C ALA A 468 -9.58 11.72 19.27
N GLY A 469 -8.95 12.14 18.18
CA GLY A 469 -7.61 12.75 18.18
C GLY A 469 -6.47 11.79 18.54
N GLU A 470 -6.66 10.48 18.43
CA GLU A 470 -5.56 9.49 18.49
C GLU A 470 -4.66 9.64 17.27
N ASN A 471 -5.24 9.81 16.08
CA ASN A 471 -4.53 9.85 14.81
C ASN A 471 -3.52 11.00 14.77
N ALA A 472 -3.99 12.23 15.04
CA ALA A 472 -3.15 13.43 15.12
C ALA A 472 -2.07 13.33 16.22
N ARG A 473 -2.37 12.65 17.34
CA ARG A 473 -1.43 12.46 18.45
C ARG A 473 -0.29 11.51 18.06
N VAL A 474 -0.62 10.36 17.46
CA VAL A 474 0.37 9.40 16.97
C VAL A 474 1.16 9.97 15.79
N ALA A 475 0.51 10.69 14.87
CA ALA A 475 1.17 11.41 13.78
C ALA A 475 2.19 12.43 14.31
N LYS A 476 1.82 13.20 15.34
CA LYS A 476 2.73 14.13 16.03
C LYS A 476 3.90 13.39 16.67
N THR A 477 3.67 12.32 17.43
CA THR A 477 4.76 11.52 18.03
C THR A 477 5.69 10.90 16.97
N MET A 478 5.16 10.49 15.81
CA MET A 478 5.95 10.01 14.67
C MET A 478 6.72 11.14 13.95
N ALA A 479 6.32 12.40 14.12
CA ALA A 479 7.00 13.59 13.61
C ALA A 479 8.02 14.18 14.59
N ASP A 480 7.86 13.95 15.88
CA ASP A 480 8.68 14.47 16.98
C ASP A 480 10.07 13.80 17.04
N ASN A 481 10.93 14.16 16.08
CA ASN A 481 12.31 13.70 15.94
C ASN A 481 13.06 14.50 14.87
N ALA A 482 14.39 14.49 14.94
CA ALA A 482 15.27 15.23 14.02
C ALA A 482 15.08 14.90 12.52
N LYS A 483 14.48 13.75 12.16
CA LYS A 483 14.09 13.50 10.76
C LYS A 483 12.82 14.26 10.39
N GLY A 484 11.79 14.24 11.24
CA GLY A 484 10.58 15.05 11.06
C GLY A 484 10.87 16.55 11.01
N ASP A 485 11.80 17.05 11.82
CA ASP A 485 12.29 18.44 11.75
C ASP A 485 12.88 18.77 10.37
N ILE A 486 13.77 17.91 9.85
CA ILE A 486 14.40 18.07 8.54
C ILE A 486 13.38 17.96 7.40
N ASP A 487 12.44 17.01 7.47
CA ASP A 487 11.38 16.85 6.46
C ASP A 487 10.44 18.07 6.44
N THR A 488 10.11 18.64 7.61
CA THR A 488 9.25 19.83 7.74
C THR A 488 9.96 21.09 7.25
N LEU A 489 11.23 21.29 7.64
CA LEU A 489 12.09 22.38 7.12
C LEU A 489 12.23 22.30 5.59
N LYS A 490 12.41 21.10 5.04
CA LYS A 490 12.46 20.87 3.59
C LYS A 490 11.15 21.25 2.91
N SER A 491 10.01 20.91 3.50
CA SER A 491 8.69 21.15 2.91
C SER A 491 8.33 22.64 2.93
N ALA A 492 8.65 23.36 4.01
CA ALA A 492 8.60 24.82 4.06
C ALA A 492 9.55 25.50 3.05
N TRP A 493 10.76 24.96 2.82
CA TRP A 493 11.68 25.48 1.80
C TRP A 493 11.16 25.27 0.36
N GLU A 494 10.49 24.16 0.09
CA GLU A 494 9.83 23.94 -1.21
C GLU A 494 8.65 24.88 -1.42
N ASP A 495 7.93 25.26 -0.36
CA ASP A 495 6.88 26.28 -0.41
C ASP A 495 7.41 27.67 -0.83
N VAL A 496 8.57 28.08 -0.30
CA VAL A 496 9.28 29.30 -0.74
C VAL A 496 9.69 29.21 -2.22
N GLY A 497 10.09 28.04 -2.70
CA GLY A 497 10.36 27.79 -4.12
C GLY A 497 9.11 27.91 -5.01
N ILE A 498 7.95 27.52 -4.51
CA ILE A 498 6.66 27.71 -5.19
C ILE A 498 6.30 29.20 -5.26
N GLU A 499 6.46 29.96 -4.16
CA GLU A 499 6.18 31.41 -4.13
C GLU A 499 7.03 32.19 -5.15
N ILE A 500 8.34 31.91 -5.19
CA ILE A 500 9.28 32.53 -6.14
C ILE A 500 8.94 32.19 -7.61
N PHE A 501 8.41 30.98 -7.85
CA PHE A 501 7.91 30.58 -9.15
C PHE A 501 6.59 31.29 -9.51
N GLU A 502 5.64 31.36 -8.58
CA GLU A 502 4.31 31.96 -8.81
C GLU A 502 4.43 33.44 -9.17
N GLY A 503 5.26 34.21 -8.46
CA GLY A 503 5.56 35.61 -8.79
C GLY A 503 6.19 35.84 -10.17
N ASN A 504 6.86 34.84 -10.74
CA ASN A 504 7.50 34.91 -12.06
C ASN A 504 6.77 34.13 -13.18
N ASN A 505 5.65 33.47 -12.85
CA ASN A 505 4.97 32.49 -13.71
C ASN A 505 4.55 33.07 -15.07
N GLY A 506 4.13 34.34 -15.12
CA GLY A 506 3.76 35.03 -16.36
C GLY A 506 4.94 35.23 -17.33
N GLY A 507 6.12 35.60 -16.81
CA GLY A 507 7.34 35.73 -17.61
C GLY A 507 7.85 34.37 -18.10
N ILE A 508 7.86 33.36 -17.22
CA ILE A 508 8.31 32.00 -17.56
C ILE A 508 7.37 31.38 -18.62
N ARG A 509 6.06 31.54 -18.48
CA ARG A 509 5.10 31.04 -19.47
C ARG A 509 5.26 31.70 -20.83
N SER A 510 5.38 33.03 -20.90
CA SER A 510 5.55 33.75 -22.18
C SER A 510 6.88 33.46 -22.90
N LEU A 511 7.92 33.04 -22.16
CA LEU A 511 9.15 32.48 -22.74
C LEU A 511 8.96 31.04 -23.24
N SER A 512 8.17 30.22 -22.54
CA SER A 512 7.92 28.82 -22.93
C SER A 512 6.90 28.64 -24.07
N SER A 513 6.02 29.63 -24.30
CA SER A 513 5.01 29.61 -25.37
C SER A 513 5.52 30.20 -26.70
N LYS A 514 6.76 30.71 -26.74
CA LYS A 514 7.45 31.14 -27.95
C LYS A 514 7.98 29.92 -28.72
N SER A 515 7.82 29.89 -30.04
CA SER A 515 8.36 28.78 -30.84
C SER A 515 9.90 28.76 -30.79
N PRO A 516 10.55 27.59 -30.93
CA PRO A 516 12.01 27.51 -30.96
C PRO A 516 12.66 28.43 -32.00
N GLU A 517 11.99 28.66 -33.13
CA GLU A 517 12.43 29.55 -34.21
C GLU A 517 12.53 31.01 -33.73
N SER A 518 11.51 31.48 -33.00
CA SER A 518 11.48 32.84 -32.46
C SER A 518 12.55 33.13 -31.40
N LEU A 519 13.19 32.08 -30.86
CA LEU A 519 14.35 32.19 -29.96
C LEU A 519 15.70 32.18 -30.71
N MET A 520 15.76 31.68 -31.95
CA MET A 520 16.97 31.73 -32.78
C MET A 520 17.15 33.05 -33.51
N VAL A 521 16.06 33.69 -33.98
CA VAL A 521 16.14 34.97 -34.70
C VAL A 521 16.78 36.07 -33.83
N SER A 522 16.52 36.07 -32.52
CA SER A 522 17.07 37.05 -31.56
C SER A 522 18.57 36.86 -31.23
N VAL A 523 19.28 35.96 -31.91
CA VAL A 523 20.73 35.69 -31.72
C VAL A 523 21.54 36.02 -33.00
N ILE A 524 20.87 36.44 -34.08
CA ILE A 524 21.48 36.77 -35.38
C ILE A 524 20.94 38.12 -35.90
N GLY A 525 20.76 39.08 -34.99
CA GLY A 525 20.36 40.47 -35.26
C GLY A 525 21.12 41.43 -34.35
#